data_AF-A0A3C1FYB3-F1
#
_entry.id   AF-A0A3C1FYB3-F1
#
_cell.length_a   1.000
_cell.length_b   1.000
_cell.length_c   1.000
_cell.angle_alpha   90.00
_cell.angle_beta   90.00
_cell.angle_gamma   90.00
#
_symmetry.space_group_name_H-M   'P 1'
#
loop_
_entity.id
_entity.type
_entity.pdbx_description
1 polymer ?
#
loop_
_entity_poly.entity_id
_entity_poly.type
_entity_poly.pdbx_seq_one_letter_code
_entity_poly.pdbx_strand_id
1 'polypeptide(L)'
;MKASEELDQRPFRIGGLHRRISLCFACIVIFLAAPISADSPPAQKALTVKTAKNTSISELIKSLGYSLDDRNIQEFLRDFMQMNKDIKSLSVIPKGTAVKMPLKWLTEKSPKMAMRKKRGPSKRKEEKERPLQRVRSDEIVLRNLGTLLYALTEVSSFTSKGVKVFSLGDKNEISLDTSAFPLVELPDKTMIVLDYRGILPEELKDVIEVTWPEYRIVSGHGIQGLKSSIAELLNAVGYSSFNDSTVVFGGKAKIELRPDFVVKKVSDDIFSGEIIAVSIVTPNEYKLPDAFKEWAGKEGIRIVELFLREPPLFRELAEVQALPERDLKMLSQSFLALLGFPVKRGETLRISGDKDYEFTMKTDVTVVEHNTVKAIQFSEVPSAVDRYAKSRGFDVLSISPNEERWTVLRKIMGFLSLNYTDNPEKTASYITPRKAKYRLSMPGTLVRSKKGLFFFTDTDTDVDVFSSLMDDHVKLIRF
;
A
#
# COMPACT_ATOMS: atom_id res chain seq x y z
N MET A 1 -43.68 -7.37 42.23
CA MET A 1 -43.46 -7.76 43.64
C MET A 1 -42.48 -8.94 43.62
N LYS A 2 -41.28 -8.82 44.20
CA LYS A 2 -40.84 -9.51 45.45
C LYS A 2 -41.26 -11.00 45.52
N ALA A 3 -40.44 -12.01 45.84
CA ALA A 3 -38.97 -12.17 46.07
C ALA A 3 -38.68 -13.71 46.10
N SER A 4 -37.47 -14.29 46.21
CA SER A 4 -36.10 -13.76 46.39
C SER A 4 -35.02 -14.76 45.86
N GLU A 5 -33.76 -14.47 46.18
CA GLU A 5 -32.54 -15.30 46.17
C GLU A 5 -32.64 -16.70 46.81
N GLU A 6 -31.85 -17.66 46.28
CA GLU A 6 -30.99 -18.53 47.11
C GLU A 6 -29.78 -19.04 46.28
N LEU A 7 -28.62 -19.24 46.92
CA LEU A 7 -27.33 -19.44 46.26
C LEU A 7 -26.41 -20.28 47.19
N ASP A 8 -26.10 -21.53 46.83
CA ASP A 8 -24.92 -22.27 47.36
C ASP A 8 -24.61 -23.54 46.52
N GLN A 9 -23.36 -23.75 46.09
CA GLN A 9 -22.36 -24.72 46.64
C GLN A 9 -22.81 -26.21 46.57
N ARG A 10 -22.02 -27.21 46.12
CA ARG A 10 -20.55 -27.40 46.03
C ARG A 10 -20.27 -28.69 45.15
N PRO A 11 -19.16 -29.47 45.28
CA PRO A 11 -17.85 -29.35 44.60
C PRO A 11 -17.41 -30.62 43.80
N PHE A 12 -16.33 -30.59 42.99
CA PHE A 12 -15.49 -31.81 42.80
C PHE A 12 -14.02 -31.56 42.34
N ARG A 13 -13.12 -32.10 43.17
CA ARG A 13 -11.74 -32.65 43.01
C ARG A 13 -11.34 -33.19 41.60
N ILE A 14 -10.06 -33.44 41.20
CA ILE A 14 -8.74 -33.61 41.89
C ILE A 14 -7.55 -33.40 40.89
N GLY A 15 -6.34 -33.05 41.39
CA GLY A 15 -5.03 -33.45 40.82
C GLY A 15 -4.37 -32.54 39.76
N GLY A 16 -3.06 -32.23 39.77
CA GLY A 16 -2.01 -32.40 40.79
C GLY A 16 -0.74 -33.13 40.30
N LEU A 17 0.40 -32.42 40.15
CA LEU A 17 1.75 -33.01 40.30
C LEU A 17 2.88 -31.96 40.48
N HIS A 18 3.81 -32.25 41.40
CA HIS A 18 5.26 -31.95 41.51
C HIS A 18 5.96 -30.79 40.73
N ARG A 19 7.03 -30.16 41.24
CA ARG A 19 7.66 -30.04 42.59
C ARG A 19 8.66 -28.86 42.56
N ARG A 20 9.03 -28.31 43.73
CA ARG A 20 10.09 -27.29 43.89
C ARG A 20 11.51 -27.88 43.79
N ILE A 21 12.52 -27.01 43.57
CA ILE A 21 13.84 -26.88 44.27
C ILE A 21 14.73 -25.98 43.38
N SER A 22 14.92 -24.70 43.74
CA SER A 22 16.09 -24.13 44.45
C SER A 22 17.36 -23.99 43.60
N LEU A 23 17.74 -22.75 43.27
CA LEU A 23 19.07 -22.41 42.76
C LEU A 23 19.94 -21.86 43.90
N CYS A 24 21.10 -22.48 44.09
CA CYS A 24 22.27 -21.89 44.73
C CYS A 24 23.50 -22.46 44.02
N PHE A 25 24.29 -21.61 43.35
CA PHE A 25 25.67 -21.94 43.04
C PHE A 25 26.53 -20.67 43.04
N ALA A 26 27.62 -20.72 43.79
CA ALA A 26 28.59 -19.66 43.91
C ALA A 26 29.83 -19.95 43.04
N CYS A 27 30.59 -18.88 42.80
CA CYS A 27 31.98 -18.79 42.34
C CYS A 27 32.74 -20.09 41.97
N ILE A 28 33.20 -20.15 40.72
CA ILE A 28 34.51 -20.74 40.39
C ILE A 28 35.32 -19.70 39.62
N VAL A 29 36.56 -19.46 40.08
CA VAL A 29 37.58 -18.64 39.42
C VAL A 29 38.66 -19.59 38.91
N ILE A 30 39.01 -19.49 37.62
CA ILE A 30 40.23 -20.10 37.06
C ILE A 30 40.95 -19.05 36.20
N PHE A 31 42.27 -19.01 36.34
CA PHE A 31 43.19 -18.04 35.75
C PHE A 31 43.76 -18.51 34.40
N LEU A 32 44.59 -17.66 33.78
CA LEU A 32 45.38 -17.85 32.54
C LEU A 32 44.58 -17.58 31.23
N ALA A 33 45.06 -16.78 30.28
CA ALA A 33 46.30 -15.98 30.20
C ALA A 33 46.07 -14.71 29.34
N ALA A 34 46.87 -13.66 29.58
CA ALA A 34 46.94 -12.51 28.68
C ALA A 34 47.98 -12.77 27.58
N PRO A 35 47.76 -12.24 26.36
CA PRO A 35 48.69 -11.20 25.91
C PRO A 35 48.06 -10.03 25.14
N ILE A 36 48.68 -8.87 25.35
CA ILE A 36 49.01 -7.84 24.34
C ILE A 36 47.85 -7.14 23.60
N SER A 37 47.68 -5.88 24.00
CA SER A 37 47.19 -4.72 23.24
C SER A 37 47.29 -4.80 21.70
N ALA A 38 46.15 -4.66 21.02
CA ALA A 38 45.91 -3.70 19.93
C ALA A 38 44.54 -3.96 19.27
N ASP A 39 43.55 -3.12 19.58
CA ASP A 39 42.92 -2.29 18.54
C ASP A 39 41.91 -1.31 19.16
N SER A 40 42.13 -0.02 18.89
CA SER A 40 41.07 0.97 19.05
C SER A 40 40.04 0.71 17.94
N PRO A 41 38.73 0.90 18.16
CA PRO A 41 37.74 0.74 17.09
C PRO A 41 38.16 1.62 15.90
N PRO A 42 38.17 1.08 14.66
CA PRO A 42 38.80 1.73 13.52
C PRO A 42 38.25 3.14 13.36
N ALA A 43 39.15 4.12 13.36
CA ALA A 43 38.82 5.54 13.43
C ALA A 43 37.77 5.88 12.36
N GLN A 44 36.53 6.06 12.79
CA GLN A 44 35.42 6.35 11.88
C GLN A 44 35.76 7.63 11.14
N LYS A 45 35.84 7.57 9.81
CA LYS A 45 36.13 8.74 8.96
C LYS A 45 35.04 9.79 9.19
N ALA A 46 35.32 10.73 10.08
CA ALA A 46 34.41 11.78 10.50
C ALA A 46 34.97 13.14 10.09
N LEU A 47 34.26 13.85 9.22
CA LEU A 47 34.65 15.19 8.80
C LEU A 47 34.07 16.20 9.79
N THR A 48 34.90 17.05 10.39
CA THR A 48 34.41 18.15 11.25
C THR A 48 34.26 19.42 10.44
N VAL A 49 33.07 20.01 10.44
CA VAL A 49 32.69 21.17 9.63
C VAL A 49 32.05 22.23 10.52
N LYS A 50 32.51 23.49 10.42
CA LYS A 50 31.83 24.62 11.08
C LYS A 50 30.77 25.20 10.17
N THR A 51 29.55 25.40 10.67
CA THR A 51 28.43 25.98 9.93
C THR A 51 28.64 27.48 9.67
N ALA A 52 28.59 27.92 8.42
CA ALA A 52 28.76 29.33 8.06
C ALA A 52 27.48 30.19 8.24
N LYS A 53 26.32 29.53 8.27
CA LYS A 53 24.97 30.09 8.50
C LYS A 53 24.12 29.07 9.28
N ASN A 54 22.93 29.47 9.72
CA ASN A 54 21.93 28.50 10.18
C ASN A 54 21.56 27.60 8.99
N THR A 55 21.64 26.29 9.18
CA THR A 55 21.53 25.31 8.08
C THR A 55 21.01 23.98 8.61
N SER A 56 20.25 23.25 7.79
CA SER A 56 19.75 21.91 8.15
C SER A 56 20.80 20.83 7.87
N ILE A 57 20.65 19.64 8.45
CA ILE A 57 21.55 18.51 8.17
C ILE A 57 21.57 18.14 6.68
N SER A 58 20.43 18.24 5.98
CA SER A 58 20.30 17.92 4.55
C SER A 58 20.92 18.97 3.64
N GLU A 59 20.87 20.26 4.00
CA GLU A 59 21.66 21.31 3.36
C GLU A 59 23.16 21.08 3.57
N LEU A 60 23.58 20.71 4.79
CA LEU A 60 24.98 20.53 5.14
C LEU A 60 25.61 19.38 4.35
N ILE A 61 24.95 18.22 4.27
CA ILE A 61 25.37 17.08 3.43
C ILE A 61 25.53 17.49 1.96
N LYS A 62 24.55 18.22 1.41
CA LYS A 62 24.60 18.72 0.02
C LYS A 62 25.75 19.71 -0.19
N SER A 63 26.00 20.61 0.76
CA SER A 63 27.06 21.62 0.68
C SER A 63 28.46 21.01 0.67
N LEU A 64 28.62 19.83 1.30
CA LEU A 64 29.86 19.06 1.34
C LEU A 64 30.05 18.16 0.12
N GLY A 65 29.15 18.19 -0.87
CA GLY A 65 29.26 17.39 -2.10
C GLY A 65 28.82 15.94 -1.95
N TYR A 66 28.17 15.57 -0.84
CA TYR A 66 27.72 14.20 -0.58
C TYR A 66 26.22 13.99 -0.91
N SER A 67 25.83 12.73 -0.96
CA SER A 67 24.43 12.27 -0.89
C SER A 67 24.30 11.13 0.12
N LEU A 68 23.16 11.09 0.79
CA LEU A 68 22.73 9.99 1.65
C LEU A 68 21.71 9.15 0.85
N ASP A 69 21.85 7.83 0.87
CA ASP A 69 20.85 6.89 0.33
C ASP A 69 19.71 6.75 1.34
N ASP A 70 18.46 6.74 0.88
CA ASP A 70 17.27 6.66 1.75
C ASP A 70 17.30 5.43 2.67
N ARG A 71 17.94 4.34 2.23
CA ARG A 71 18.10 3.09 2.99
C ARG A 71 19.06 3.19 4.17
N ASN A 72 19.89 4.23 4.24
CA ASN A 72 20.91 4.42 5.27
C ASN A 72 20.58 5.59 6.23
N ILE A 73 19.39 6.20 6.11
CA ILE A 73 19.03 7.40 6.88
C ILE A 73 19.04 7.14 8.39
N GLN A 74 18.52 6.00 8.84
CA GLN A 74 18.36 5.70 10.27
C GLN A 74 19.72 5.46 10.95
N GLU A 75 20.61 4.74 10.28
CA GLU A 75 21.97 4.46 10.72
C GLU A 75 22.83 5.74 10.72
N PHE A 76 22.68 6.57 9.67
CA PHE A 76 23.34 7.87 9.59
C PHE A 76 22.91 8.80 10.72
N LEU A 77 21.60 8.93 10.99
CA LEU A 77 21.09 9.78 12.06
C LEU A 77 21.53 9.29 13.44
N ARG A 78 21.56 7.97 13.67
CA ARG A 78 22.06 7.37 14.92
C ARG A 78 23.52 7.76 15.20
N ASP A 79 24.41 7.54 14.24
CA ASP A 79 25.83 7.87 14.40
C ASP A 79 26.05 9.39 14.46
N PHE A 80 25.32 10.16 13.67
CA PHE A 80 25.37 11.62 13.69
C PHE A 80 25.02 12.18 15.08
N MET A 81 23.93 11.71 15.69
CA MET A 81 23.52 12.12 17.04
C MET A 81 24.53 11.65 18.10
N GLN A 82 25.11 10.46 17.96
CA GLN A 82 26.14 9.96 18.87
C GLN A 82 27.43 10.81 18.83
N MET A 83 27.82 11.31 17.64
CA MET A 83 28.97 12.18 17.45
C MET A 83 28.73 13.64 17.87
N ASN A 84 27.48 14.11 17.85
CA ASN A 84 27.10 15.52 18.03
C ASN A 84 26.06 15.70 19.14
N LYS A 85 26.36 15.27 20.35
CA LYS A 85 25.44 15.28 21.51
C LYS A 85 24.85 16.65 21.86
N ASP A 86 25.51 17.73 21.45
CA ASP A 86 25.08 19.11 21.71
C ASP A 86 24.06 19.64 20.68
N ILE A 87 23.85 18.92 19.56
CA ILE A 87 22.89 19.31 18.52
C ILE A 87 21.50 18.80 18.92
N LYS A 88 20.67 19.72 19.43
CA LYS A 88 19.28 19.43 19.84
C LYS A 88 18.26 19.41 18.69
N SER A 89 18.63 19.88 17.49
CA SER A 89 17.75 19.91 16.31
C SER A 89 18.50 19.60 15.02
N LEU A 90 17.90 18.76 14.18
CA LEU A 90 18.42 18.35 12.87
C LEU A 90 17.95 19.28 11.73
N SER A 91 16.85 20.00 11.93
CA SER A 91 16.30 20.96 10.97
C SER A 91 17.02 22.31 11.01
N VAL A 92 17.52 22.72 12.19
CA VAL A 92 18.25 23.98 12.38
C VAL A 92 19.51 23.74 13.22
N ILE A 93 20.65 23.66 12.56
CA ILE A 93 21.97 23.71 13.19
C ILE A 93 22.42 25.19 13.19
N PRO A 94 22.65 25.82 14.36
CA PRO A 94 23.05 27.22 14.43
C PRO A 94 24.37 27.53 13.72
N LYS A 95 24.54 28.78 13.28
CA LYS A 95 25.81 29.30 12.74
C LYS A 95 26.94 29.16 13.77
N GLY A 96 28.12 28.73 13.32
CA GLY A 96 29.33 28.58 14.13
C GLY A 96 29.47 27.22 14.83
N THR A 97 28.42 26.41 14.88
CA THR A 97 28.45 25.05 15.44
C THR A 97 29.43 24.17 14.66
N ALA A 98 30.29 23.45 15.38
CA ALA A 98 31.17 22.43 14.80
C ALA A 98 30.44 21.09 14.75
N VAL A 99 30.23 20.57 13.55
CA VAL A 99 29.46 19.36 13.28
C VAL A 99 30.38 18.25 12.76
N LYS A 100 30.33 17.07 13.37
CA LYS A 100 31.04 15.86 12.94
C LYS A 100 30.14 15.03 12.02
N MET A 101 30.56 14.81 10.79
CA MET A 101 29.81 14.05 9.78
C MET A 101 30.33 12.61 9.66
N PRO A 102 29.51 11.56 9.92
CA PRO A 102 29.91 10.17 9.73
C PRO A 102 29.94 9.83 8.22
N LEU A 103 31.11 9.96 7.59
CA LEU A 103 31.24 9.80 6.13
C LEU A 103 30.94 8.39 5.62
N LYS A 104 30.95 7.36 6.48
CA LYS A 104 30.69 5.97 6.10
C LYS A 104 29.31 5.70 5.47
N TRP A 105 28.34 6.61 5.67
CA TRP A 105 27.00 6.52 5.08
C TRP A 105 26.79 7.48 3.89
N LEU A 106 27.81 8.28 3.56
CA LEU A 106 27.72 9.36 2.60
C LEU A 106 28.48 9.04 1.31
N THR A 107 27.76 9.01 0.19
CA THR A 107 28.35 8.79 -1.14
C THR A 107 28.81 10.13 -1.71
N GLU A 108 30.11 10.25 -1.99
CA GLU A 108 30.71 11.44 -2.60
C GLU A 108 30.23 11.60 -4.05
N LYS A 109 29.71 12.77 -4.41
CA LYS A 109 29.33 13.06 -5.80
C LYS A 109 30.56 13.44 -6.60
N SER A 110 31.22 12.43 -7.17
CA SER A 110 32.38 12.62 -8.04
C SER A 110 32.08 13.67 -9.14
N PRO A 111 32.88 14.73 -9.27
CA PRO A 111 32.62 15.77 -10.26
C PRO A 111 32.86 15.23 -11.67
N LYS A 112 31.79 15.08 -12.45
CA LYS A 112 31.90 14.77 -13.89
C LYS A 112 32.64 15.91 -14.59
N MET A 113 33.93 15.70 -14.88
CA MET A 113 34.74 16.66 -15.63
C MET A 113 34.11 16.97 -16.98
N ALA A 114 33.78 18.25 -17.19
CA ALA A 114 33.29 18.72 -18.48
C ALA A 114 34.46 19.03 -19.42
N MET A 115 34.61 18.24 -20.49
CA MET A 115 35.28 18.75 -21.70
C MET A 115 34.40 19.84 -22.33
N ARG A 116 34.65 21.10 -21.95
CA ARG A 116 33.89 22.25 -22.45
C ARG A 116 34.73 23.06 -23.44
N LYS A 117 34.48 22.88 -24.74
CA LYS A 117 34.93 23.84 -25.77
C LYS A 117 34.36 25.23 -25.45
N LYS A 118 35.17 26.26 -25.71
CA LYS A 118 34.92 27.67 -25.37
C LYS A 118 33.54 28.17 -25.84
N ARG A 119 32.81 28.86 -24.96
CA ARG A 119 31.84 29.92 -25.33
C ARG A 119 31.46 30.79 -24.12
N GLY A 120 31.69 32.10 -24.27
CA GLY A 120 30.94 33.24 -23.72
C GLY A 120 30.85 33.45 -22.20
N PRO A 121 31.00 34.71 -21.70
CA PRO A 121 30.62 35.05 -20.33
C PRO A 121 29.09 35.10 -20.21
N SER A 122 28.49 34.06 -19.63
CA SER A 122 27.04 34.06 -19.34
C SER A 122 26.78 34.76 -18.01
N LYS A 123 25.90 35.76 -18.02
CA LYS A 123 25.41 36.46 -16.83
C LYS A 123 24.80 35.46 -15.83
N ARG A 124 25.12 35.67 -14.55
CA ARG A 124 24.52 34.99 -13.40
C ARG A 124 23.00 35.22 -13.46
N LYS A 125 22.22 34.18 -13.79
CA LYS A 125 20.77 34.17 -13.56
C LYS A 125 20.52 33.55 -12.20
N GLU A 126 19.92 34.33 -11.31
CA GLU A 126 19.20 33.80 -10.17
C GLU A 126 18.05 32.93 -10.68
N GLU A 127 17.87 31.77 -10.06
CA GLU A 127 16.84 30.80 -10.43
C GLU A 127 15.49 31.24 -9.86
N LYS A 128 14.93 32.32 -10.43
CA LYS A 128 13.51 32.63 -10.26
C LYS A 128 12.69 31.55 -10.97
N GLU A 129 12.03 30.71 -10.18
CA GLU A 129 10.96 29.83 -10.66
C GLU A 129 9.97 30.62 -11.53
N ARG A 130 9.56 30.04 -12.65
CA ARG A 130 8.77 30.78 -13.64
C ARG A 130 7.34 31.01 -13.12
N PRO A 131 6.75 32.21 -13.28
CA PRO A 131 5.41 32.51 -12.75
C PRO A 131 4.33 31.48 -13.14
N LEU A 132 4.35 31.02 -14.40
CA LEU A 132 3.43 30.01 -14.94
C LEU A 132 3.49 28.65 -14.22
N GLN A 133 4.58 28.33 -13.53
CA GLN A 133 4.75 27.08 -12.81
C GLN A 133 4.21 27.17 -11.37
N ARG A 134 4.27 28.36 -10.75
CA ARG A 134 3.69 28.64 -9.42
C ARG A 134 2.17 28.75 -9.46
N VAL A 135 1.60 29.44 -10.45
CA VAL A 135 0.13 29.56 -10.60
C VAL A 135 -0.53 28.16 -10.65
N ARG A 136 0.08 27.22 -11.40
CA ARG A 136 -0.41 25.84 -11.49
C ARG A 136 -0.25 25.03 -10.19
N SER A 137 0.79 25.24 -9.39
CA SER A 137 0.92 24.53 -8.10
C SER A 137 -0.12 25.00 -7.09
N ASP A 138 -0.46 26.28 -7.12
CA ASP A 138 -1.39 26.91 -6.20
C ASP A 138 -2.84 26.44 -6.47
N GLU A 139 -3.23 26.40 -7.75
CA GLU A 139 -4.50 25.82 -8.21
C GLU A 139 -4.67 24.35 -7.76
N ILE A 140 -3.61 23.55 -7.83
CA ILE A 140 -3.63 22.14 -7.37
C ILE A 140 -3.86 22.04 -5.86
N VAL A 141 -3.23 22.91 -5.06
CA VAL A 141 -3.42 22.89 -3.60
C VAL A 141 -4.83 23.33 -3.23
N LEU A 142 -5.28 24.47 -3.74
CA LEU A 142 -6.63 24.99 -3.47
C LEU A 142 -7.72 24.02 -3.91
N ARG A 143 -7.57 23.39 -5.08
CA ARG A 143 -8.49 22.34 -5.54
C ARG A 143 -8.57 21.19 -4.56
N ASN A 144 -7.44 20.65 -4.11
CA ASN A 144 -7.42 19.49 -3.22
C ASN A 144 -7.96 19.82 -1.82
N LEU A 145 -7.66 21.01 -1.28
CA LEU A 145 -8.24 21.48 -0.02
C LEU A 145 -9.77 21.68 -0.16
N GLY A 146 -10.24 22.25 -1.27
CA GLY A 146 -11.66 22.39 -1.57
C GLY A 146 -12.40 21.05 -1.76
N THR A 147 -11.79 20.09 -2.46
CA THR A 147 -12.31 18.72 -2.59
C THR A 147 -12.42 18.02 -1.23
N LEU A 148 -11.41 18.19 -0.37
CA LEU A 148 -11.46 17.63 0.98
C LEU A 148 -12.55 18.30 1.83
N LEU A 149 -12.65 19.63 1.80
CA LEU A 149 -13.71 20.38 2.51
C LEU A 149 -15.12 19.95 2.09
N TYR A 150 -15.37 19.87 0.78
CA TYR A 150 -16.66 19.42 0.25
C TYR A 150 -16.99 17.97 0.60
N ALA A 151 -15.96 17.12 0.76
CA ALA A 151 -16.17 15.77 1.27
C ALA A 151 -16.50 15.78 2.78
N LEU A 152 -15.72 16.48 3.60
CA LEU A 152 -15.85 16.44 5.06
C LEU A 152 -17.05 17.24 5.61
N THR A 153 -17.48 18.29 4.91
CA THR A 153 -18.39 19.31 5.43
C THR A 153 -19.35 19.83 4.35
N GLU A 154 -20.53 20.28 4.77
CA GLU A 154 -21.44 21.05 3.91
C GLU A 154 -20.91 22.49 3.77
N VAL A 155 -20.02 22.74 2.81
CA VAL A 155 -19.48 24.09 2.58
C VAL A 155 -20.60 25.08 2.24
N SER A 156 -20.76 26.11 3.06
CA SER A 156 -21.84 27.11 2.91
C SER A 156 -21.47 28.22 1.93
N SER A 157 -20.23 28.71 1.96
CA SER A 157 -19.71 29.65 0.96
C SER A 157 -18.20 29.50 0.74
N PHE A 158 -17.74 29.83 -0.48
CA PHE A 158 -16.32 29.86 -0.85
C PHE A 158 -16.00 31.19 -1.54
N THR A 159 -15.20 32.03 -0.89
CA THR A 159 -14.88 33.38 -1.34
C THR A 159 -13.41 33.49 -1.74
N SER A 160 -13.16 33.72 -3.03
CA SER A 160 -11.81 33.82 -3.63
C SER A 160 -11.55 35.13 -4.36
N LYS A 161 -12.39 36.15 -4.16
CA LYS A 161 -12.28 37.48 -4.75
C LYS A 161 -12.79 38.55 -3.77
N GLY A 162 -12.10 39.69 -3.72
CA GLY A 162 -12.43 40.81 -2.83
C GLY A 162 -11.42 40.96 -1.70
N VAL A 163 -11.77 41.78 -0.70
CA VAL A 163 -10.93 42.04 0.47
C VAL A 163 -11.75 41.80 1.73
N LYS A 164 -11.19 41.03 2.67
CA LYS A 164 -11.72 40.86 4.02
C LYS A 164 -10.98 41.81 4.96
N VAL A 165 -11.71 42.69 5.63
CA VAL A 165 -11.19 43.60 6.65
C VAL A 165 -11.57 43.08 8.04
N PHE A 166 -10.62 43.17 8.97
CA PHE A 166 -10.76 42.87 10.39
C PHE A 166 -10.36 44.11 11.19
N SER A 167 -11.30 44.74 11.92
CA SER A 167 -11.07 46.00 12.64
C SER A 167 -10.63 45.75 14.08
N LEU A 168 -9.37 46.09 14.39
CA LEU A 168 -8.76 45.92 15.71
C LEU A 168 -8.88 47.23 16.51
N GLY A 169 -10.11 47.50 16.95
CA GLY A 169 -10.52 48.78 17.55
C GLY A 169 -10.63 49.91 16.54
N ASP A 170 -10.76 51.16 17.03
CA ASP A 170 -11.16 52.32 16.22
C ASP A 170 -10.12 52.82 15.19
N LYS A 171 -8.90 52.26 15.17
CA LYS A 171 -7.75 52.85 14.44
C LYS A 171 -6.82 51.86 13.72
N ASN A 172 -6.99 50.55 13.93
CA ASN A 172 -6.13 49.54 13.33
C ASN A 172 -6.99 48.56 12.53
N GLU A 173 -6.54 48.18 11.34
CA GLU A 173 -7.26 47.24 10.48
C GLU A 173 -6.27 46.24 9.88
N ILE A 174 -6.69 44.98 9.79
CA ILE A 174 -5.99 43.92 9.07
C ILE A 174 -6.82 43.63 7.81
N SER A 175 -6.23 43.79 6.63
CA SER A 175 -6.91 43.55 5.34
C SER A 175 -6.26 42.38 4.60
N LEU A 176 -7.06 41.36 4.30
CA LEU A 176 -6.64 40.19 3.52
C LEU A 176 -7.32 40.21 2.13
N ASP A 177 -6.53 40.15 1.06
CA ASP A 177 -7.03 39.88 -0.29
C ASP A 177 -7.48 38.41 -0.37
N THR A 178 -8.77 38.16 -0.61
CA THR A 178 -9.30 36.78 -0.62
C THR A 178 -8.91 35.99 -1.86
N SER A 179 -8.29 36.62 -2.86
CA SER A 179 -7.60 35.93 -3.96
C SER A 179 -6.24 35.37 -3.54
N ALA A 180 -5.62 35.97 -2.51
CA ALA A 180 -4.41 35.45 -1.87
C ALA A 180 -4.72 34.50 -0.70
N PHE A 181 -5.77 34.80 0.07
CA PHE A 181 -6.24 34.05 1.23
C PHE A 181 -7.73 33.68 1.09
N PRO A 182 -8.09 32.65 0.29
CA PRO A 182 -9.48 32.26 0.11
C PRO A 182 -10.16 31.92 1.44
N LEU A 183 -11.41 32.35 1.58
CA LEU A 183 -12.24 32.12 2.74
C LEU A 183 -13.27 31.03 2.47
N VAL A 184 -13.49 30.16 3.45
CA VAL A 184 -14.52 29.12 3.41
C VAL A 184 -15.40 29.24 4.65
N GLU A 185 -16.71 29.32 4.45
CA GLU A 185 -17.72 29.35 5.51
C GLU A 185 -18.33 27.97 5.69
N LEU A 186 -18.37 27.48 6.93
CA LEU A 186 -19.00 26.23 7.33
C LEU A 186 -20.41 26.48 7.91
N PRO A 187 -21.28 25.46 8.04
CA PRO A 187 -22.66 25.62 8.51
C PRO A 187 -22.79 26.14 9.95
N ASP A 188 -21.78 25.88 10.77
CA ASP A 188 -21.65 26.37 12.15
C ASP A 188 -21.15 27.83 12.22
N LYS A 189 -20.92 28.47 11.06
CA LYS A 189 -20.33 29.80 10.86
C LYS A 189 -18.84 29.89 11.17
N THR A 190 -18.14 28.76 11.31
CA THR A 190 -16.68 28.75 11.34
C THR A 190 -16.14 29.21 9.98
N MET A 191 -15.17 30.13 10.01
CA MET A 191 -14.57 30.77 8.85
C MET A 191 -13.12 30.30 8.66
N ILE A 192 -12.86 29.49 7.66
CA ILE A 192 -11.50 29.01 7.35
C ILE A 192 -10.81 29.97 6.39
N VAL A 193 -9.64 30.46 6.78
CA VAL A 193 -8.72 31.26 5.95
C VAL A 193 -7.62 30.35 5.41
N LEU A 194 -7.50 30.23 4.08
CA LEU A 194 -6.48 29.39 3.45
C LEU A 194 -5.20 30.19 3.15
N ASP A 195 -4.22 30.18 4.06
CA ASP A 195 -2.83 30.62 3.80
C ASP A 195 -1.99 29.48 3.19
N TYR A 196 -2.46 28.94 2.06
CA TYR A 196 -1.82 27.81 1.38
C TYR A 196 -0.38 28.09 0.88
N ARG A 197 0.04 29.36 0.89
CA ARG A 197 1.41 29.80 0.53
C ARG A 197 2.33 29.99 1.74
N GLY A 198 1.80 30.10 2.96
CA GLY A 198 2.58 30.31 4.18
C GLY A 198 3.21 31.70 4.21
N ILE A 199 2.44 32.71 3.78
CA ILE A 199 2.90 34.10 3.68
C ILE A 199 2.38 34.99 4.82
N LEU A 200 1.41 34.52 5.60
CA LEU A 200 0.90 35.24 6.76
C LEU A 200 1.83 34.99 7.97
N PRO A 201 2.34 36.02 8.65
CA PRO A 201 3.16 35.84 9.86
C PRO A 201 2.37 35.16 10.98
N GLU A 202 3.00 34.27 11.74
CA GLU A 202 2.35 33.54 12.85
C GLU A 202 1.75 34.51 13.88
N GLU A 203 2.45 35.60 14.19
CA GLU A 203 1.98 36.62 15.13
C GLU A 203 0.68 37.30 14.66
N LEU A 204 0.46 37.36 13.35
CA LEU A 204 -0.77 37.90 12.76
C LEU A 204 -1.89 36.84 12.72
N LYS A 205 -1.55 35.56 12.63
CA LYS A 205 -2.51 34.46 12.75
C LYS A 205 -3.09 34.40 14.15
N ASP A 206 -2.22 34.39 15.16
CA ASP A 206 -2.61 34.41 16.58
C ASP A 206 -3.55 35.58 16.88
N VAL A 207 -3.23 36.79 16.41
CA VAL A 207 -4.09 37.97 16.59
C VAL A 207 -5.46 37.77 15.96
N ILE A 208 -5.56 37.16 14.77
CA ILE A 208 -6.84 36.93 14.10
C ILE A 208 -7.66 35.88 14.87
N GLU A 209 -7.09 34.71 15.18
CA GLU A 209 -7.84 33.62 15.83
C GLU A 209 -8.23 33.94 17.28
N VAL A 210 -7.42 34.71 18.01
CA VAL A 210 -7.75 35.16 19.39
C VAL A 210 -8.81 36.26 19.40
N THR A 211 -8.79 37.18 18.42
CA THR A 211 -9.73 38.32 18.37
C THR A 211 -11.07 37.94 17.74
N TRP A 212 -11.07 37.02 16.77
CA TRP A 212 -12.26 36.49 16.11
C TRP A 212 -12.29 34.95 16.23
N PRO A 213 -12.80 34.39 17.35
CA PRO A 213 -12.75 32.95 17.65
C PRO A 213 -13.51 32.05 16.66
N GLU A 214 -14.30 32.62 15.76
CA GLU A 214 -14.93 31.94 14.63
C GLU A 214 -13.99 31.71 13.44
N TYR A 215 -12.82 32.36 13.38
CA TYR A 215 -11.84 32.16 12.31
C TYR A 215 -10.83 31.07 12.65
N ARG A 216 -10.50 30.24 11.66
CA ARG A 216 -9.38 29.30 11.69
C ARG A 216 -8.48 29.53 10.49
N ILE A 217 -7.17 29.50 10.68
CA ILE A 217 -6.20 29.71 9.62
C ILE A 217 -5.55 28.37 9.29
N VAL A 218 -5.55 28.02 8.01
CA VAL A 218 -4.95 26.79 7.48
C VAL A 218 -3.77 27.19 6.60
N SER A 219 -2.58 26.95 7.12
CA SER A 219 -1.30 27.29 6.55
C SER A 219 -0.83 26.25 5.53
N GLY A 220 0.10 26.64 4.67
CA GLY A 220 0.69 25.76 3.68
C GLY A 220 2.02 26.23 3.15
N HIS A 221 2.67 25.39 2.38
CA HIS A 221 3.95 25.70 1.73
C HIS A 221 3.86 25.33 0.24
N GLY A 222 2.75 25.74 -0.38
CA GLY A 222 2.33 25.27 -1.70
C GLY A 222 2.24 23.75 -1.77
N ILE A 223 2.50 23.19 -2.94
CA ILE A 223 2.35 21.74 -3.20
C ILE A 223 3.28 20.86 -2.35
N GLN A 224 4.41 21.39 -1.86
CA GLN A 224 5.32 20.67 -0.95
C GLN A 224 4.73 20.55 0.46
N GLY A 225 3.91 21.52 0.88
CA GLY A 225 3.18 21.53 2.16
C GLY A 225 1.79 20.92 2.10
N LEU A 226 1.35 20.29 0.99
CA LEU A 226 -0.02 19.81 0.87
C LEU A 226 -0.42 18.83 1.99
N LYS A 227 0.47 17.92 2.41
CA LYS A 227 0.22 17.02 3.54
C LYS A 227 0.01 17.77 4.86
N SER A 228 0.80 18.80 5.15
CA SER A 228 0.63 19.58 6.38
C SER A 228 -0.66 20.42 6.33
N SER A 229 -0.96 21.06 5.19
CA SER A 229 -2.21 21.81 5.02
C SER A 229 -3.46 20.94 5.15
N ILE A 230 -3.40 19.68 4.68
CA ILE A 230 -4.49 18.72 4.89
C ILE A 230 -4.65 18.37 6.37
N ALA A 231 -3.56 18.10 7.10
CA ALA A 231 -3.61 17.79 8.52
C ALA A 231 -4.12 18.97 9.37
N GLU A 232 -3.69 20.19 9.04
CA GLU A 232 -4.10 21.44 9.67
C GLU A 232 -5.57 21.75 9.39
N LEU A 233 -6.01 21.57 8.14
CA LEU A 233 -7.42 21.66 7.74
C LEU A 233 -8.31 20.65 8.47
N LEU A 234 -7.88 19.39 8.55
CA LEU A 234 -8.60 18.32 9.27
C LEU A 234 -8.80 18.68 10.74
N ASN A 235 -7.77 19.20 11.40
CA ASN A 235 -7.87 19.68 12.77
C ASN A 235 -8.84 20.88 12.89
N ALA A 236 -8.72 21.86 11.99
CA ALA A 236 -9.59 23.05 11.96
C ALA A 236 -11.08 22.72 11.78
N VAL A 237 -11.42 21.64 11.04
CA VAL A 237 -12.82 21.16 10.89
C VAL A 237 -13.24 20.12 11.95
N GLY A 238 -12.48 19.92 13.03
CA GLY A 238 -12.86 19.03 14.13
C GLY A 238 -12.70 17.53 13.85
N TYR A 239 -11.78 17.16 12.94
CA TYR A 239 -11.44 15.78 12.62
C TYR A 239 -10.05 15.40 13.16
N SER A 240 -9.98 14.24 13.78
CA SER A 240 -8.72 13.56 14.08
C SER A 240 -8.18 12.87 12.83
N SER A 241 -6.86 12.86 12.67
CA SER A 241 -6.20 12.19 11.54
C SER A 241 -4.99 11.37 12.00
N PHE A 242 -4.84 10.20 11.40
CA PHE A 242 -3.77 9.25 11.64
C PHE A 242 -3.01 9.02 10.34
N ASN A 243 -1.77 9.49 10.29
CA ASN A 243 -0.90 9.36 9.11
C ASN A 243 -0.43 7.92 8.93
N ASP A 244 -0.14 7.53 7.68
CA ASP A 244 0.48 6.26 7.28
C ASP A 244 -0.22 5.00 7.88
N SER A 245 -1.49 5.16 8.23
CA SER A 245 -2.32 4.15 8.90
C SER A 245 -3.07 3.32 7.85
N THR A 246 -3.19 2.01 8.11
CA THR A 246 -3.80 1.06 7.16
C THR A 246 -5.22 0.72 7.59
N VAL A 247 -6.16 0.77 6.66
CA VAL A 247 -7.57 0.38 6.88
C VAL A 247 -7.78 -0.99 6.25
N VAL A 248 -8.18 -1.98 7.05
CA VAL A 248 -8.49 -3.34 6.59
C VAL A 248 -9.98 -3.60 6.71
N PHE A 249 -10.64 -3.96 5.60
CA PHE A 249 -12.08 -4.17 5.54
C PHE A 249 -12.47 -5.22 4.47
N GLY A 250 -13.75 -5.57 4.41
CA GLY A 250 -14.28 -6.67 3.61
C GLY A 250 -14.21 -8.04 4.32
N GLY A 251 -15.04 -8.97 3.83
CA GLY A 251 -15.21 -10.31 4.40
C GLY A 251 -14.25 -11.35 3.84
N LYS A 252 -14.72 -12.17 2.88
CA LYS A 252 -13.90 -13.20 2.21
C LYS A 252 -12.80 -12.56 1.38
N ALA A 253 -13.17 -11.64 0.49
CA ALA A 253 -12.22 -10.72 -0.14
C ALA A 253 -11.92 -9.59 0.85
N LYS A 254 -10.65 -9.44 1.21
CA LYS A 254 -10.12 -8.42 2.10
C LYS A 254 -9.39 -7.36 1.30
N ILE A 255 -9.65 -6.10 1.65
CA ILE A 255 -8.90 -4.95 1.17
C ILE A 255 -8.07 -4.39 2.32
N GLU A 256 -6.78 -4.25 2.08
CA GLU A 256 -5.83 -3.51 2.93
C GLU A 256 -5.52 -2.18 2.22
N LEU A 257 -6.26 -1.12 2.55
CA LEU A 257 -6.11 0.22 1.99
C LEU A 257 -5.07 1.03 2.78
N ARG A 258 -4.16 1.71 2.07
CA ARG A 258 -3.06 2.51 2.61
C ARG A 258 -3.22 3.98 2.20
N PRO A 259 -4.19 4.71 2.79
CA PRO A 259 -4.35 6.14 2.56
C PRO A 259 -3.19 6.93 3.17
N ASP A 260 -3.08 8.21 2.80
CA ASP A 260 -2.14 9.12 3.46
C ASP A 260 -2.64 9.55 4.85
N PHE A 261 -3.97 9.60 5.02
CA PHE A 261 -4.63 9.87 6.29
C PHE A 261 -5.82 8.92 6.50
N VAL A 262 -5.91 8.31 7.68
CA VAL A 262 -7.15 7.74 8.20
C VAL A 262 -7.78 8.80 9.11
N VAL A 263 -9.01 9.18 8.81
CA VAL A 263 -9.69 10.34 9.40
C VAL A 263 -10.94 9.87 10.15
N LYS A 264 -11.13 10.39 11.36
CA LYS A 264 -12.32 10.17 12.21
C LYS A 264 -12.76 11.48 12.85
N LYS A 265 -14.06 11.74 12.90
CA LYS A 265 -14.62 12.93 13.55
C LYS A 265 -14.43 12.84 15.07
N VAL A 266 -14.03 13.94 15.72
CA VAL A 266 -13.69 13.93 17.16
C VAL A 266 -14.93 13.74 18.07
N SER A 267 -16.12 14.06 17.57
CA SER A 267 -17.39 13.91 18.29
C SER A 267 -17.94 12.49 18.36
N ASP A 268 -17.43 11.59 17.51
CA ASP A 268 -18.04 10.28 17.30
C ASP A 268 -17.40 9.28 18.26
N ASP A 269 -18.17 8.30 18.75
CA ASP A 269 -17.60 7.20 19.54
C ASP A 269 -16.50 6.52 18.72
N ILE A 270 -15.38 6.20 19.38
CA ILE A 270 -14.19 5.57 18.79
C ILE A 270 -14.58 4.29 18.01
N PHE A 271 -15.68 3.66 18.43
CA PHE A 271 -16.26 2.44 17.87
C PHE A 271 -17.43 2.65 16.88
N SER A 272 -17.99 3.85 16.71
CA SER A 272 -19.17 4.10 15.87
C SER A 272 -19.02 5.18 14.79
N GLY A 273 -17.91 5.93 14.77
CA GLY A 273 -17.67 6.97 13.76
C GLY A 273 -17.36 6.43 12.36
N GLU A 274 -17.80 7.15 11.34
CA GLU A 274 -17.45 6.89 9.94
C GLU A 274 -15.93 6.99 9.74
N ILE A 275 -15.33 6.02 9.04
CA ILE A 275 -13.90 6.06 8.71
C ILE A 275 -13.73 6.70 7.33
N ILE A 276 -12.99 7.81 7.28
CA ILE A 276 -12.70 8.53 6.05
C ILE A 276 -11.23 8.27 5.68
N ALA A 277 -10.99 7.67 4.52
CA ALA A 277 -9.65 7.36 4.02
C ALA A 277 -9.25 8.38 2.94
N VAL A 278 -8.32 9.29 3.27
CA VAL A 278 -7.87 10.37 2.37
C VAL A 278 -6.55 9.97 1.71
N SER A 279 -6.54 9.87 0.38
CA SER A 279 -5.39 9.44 -0.42
C SER A 279 -4.94 10.54 -1.39
N ILE A 280 -3.68 10.97 -1.30
CA ILE A 280 -3.05 11.87 -2.28
C ILE A 280 -2.49 11.02 -3.42
N VAL A 281 -3.21 10.90 -4.52
CA VAL A 281 -2.84 10.12 -5.70
C VAL A 281 -1.78 10.89 -6.51
N THR A 282 -0.61 10.27 -6.68
CA THR A 282 0.48 10.78 -7.50
C THR A 282 0.31 10.36 -8.97
N PRO A 283 1.00 11.00 -9.94
CA PRO A 283 0.89 10.66 -11.36
C PRO A 283 1.34 9.24 -11.74
N ASN A 284 1.92 8.50 -10.80
CA ASN A 284 2.38 7.13 -11.00
C ASN A 284 1.44 6.08 -10.42
N GLU A 285 0.42 6.48 -9.66
CA GLU A 285 -0.54 5.61 -8.97
C GLU A 285 -1.87 5.57 -9.72
N TYR A 286 -2.68 4.55 -9.46
CA TYR A 286 -3.99 4.39 -10.08
C TYR A 286 -5.08 5.09 -9.26
N LYS A 287 -6.00 5.78 -9.96
CA LYS A 287 -7.30 6.18 -9.39
C LYS A 287 -8.09 4.92 -9.03
N LEU A 288 -8.76 4.95 -7.88
CA LEU A 288 -9.73 3.93 -7.48
C LEU A 288 -11.01 4.01 -8.32
N PRO A 289 -11.52 2.87 -8.82
CA PRO A 289 -12.82 2.80 -9.49
C PRO A 289 -13.94 3.36 -8.62
N ASP A 290 -14.86 4.13 -9.21
CA ASP A 290 -15.91 4.79 -8.45
C ASP A 290 -16.89 3.76 -7.82
N ALA A 291 -17.18 2.66 -8.53
CA ALA A 291 -17.93 1.51 -7.99
C ALA A 291 -17.26 0.87 -6.76
N PHE A 292 -15.93 0.83 -6.69
CA PHE A 292 -15.23 0.35 -5.49
C PHE A 292 -15.37 1.32 -4.32
N LYS A 293 -15.36 2.64 -4.56
CA LYS A 293 -15.57 3.63 -3.50
C LYS A 293 -17.00 3.60 -2.97
N GLU A 294 -17.99 3.35 -3.83
CA GLU A 294 -19.38 3.08 -3.42
C GLU A 294 -19.51 1.79 -2.61
N TRP A 295 -18.82 0.71 -3.02
CA TRP A 295 -18.77 -0.53 -2.24
C TRP A 295 -18.11 -0.33 -0.87
N ALA A 296 -16.97 0.35 -0.81
CA ALA A 296 -16.30 0.69 0.44
C ALA A 296 -17.17 1.55 1.37
N GLY A 297 -17.97 2.47 0.81
CA GLY A 297 -18.94 3.26 1.57
C GLY A 297 -20.01 2.41 2.25
N LYS A 298 -20.48 1.33 1.60
CA LYS A 298 -21.42 0.35 2.21
C LYS A 298 -20.77 -0.44 3.36
N GLU A 299 -19.45 -0.63 3.32
CA GLU A 299 -18.63 -1.22 4.38
C GLU A 299 -18.23 -0.18 5.47
N GLY A 300 -18.76 1.05 5.43
CA GLY A 300 -18.48 2.12 6.39
C GLY A 300 -17.17 2.89 6.16
N ILE A 301 -16.51 2.69 5.01
CA ILE A 301 -15.23 3.33 4.65
C ILE A 301 -15.45 4.32 3.49
N ARG A 302 -15.46 5.62 3.79
CA ARG A 302 -15.57 6.67 2.76
C ARG A 302 -14.19 7.06 2.24
N ILE A 303 -13.98 6.96 0.92
CA ILE A 303 -12.67 7.19 0.31
C ILE A 303 -12.65 8.54 -0.43
N VAL A 304 -11.68 9.40 -0.09
CA VAL A 304 -11.46 10.71 -0.71
C VAL A 304 -10.11 10.69 -1.43
N GLU A 305 -10.12 10.86 -2.75
CA GLU A 305 -8.91 10.94 -3.57
C GLU A 305 -8.58 12.39 -3.92
N LEU A 306 -7.36 12.80 -3.62
CA LEU A 306 -6.80 14.12 -3.91
C LEU A 306 -5.70 13.95 -4.95
N PHE A 307 -5.65 14.80 -5.98
CA PHE A 307 -4.82 14.58 -7.15
C PHE A 307 -3.78 15.68 -7.33
N LEU A 308 -2.49 15.31 -7.31
CA LEU A 308 -1.38 16.23 -7.65
C LEU A 308 -1.35 16.59 -9.15
N ARG A 309 -1.96 15.74 -9.97
CA ARG A 309 -2.23 15.92 -11.40
C ARG A 309 -3.35 14.93 -11.76
N GLU A 310 -4.14 15.23 -12.77
CA GLU A 310 -5.06 14.22 -13.32
C GLU A 310 -4.29 12.93 -13.65
N PRO A 311 -4.67 11.79 -13.06
CA PRO A 311 -4.12 10.50 -13.44
C PRO A 311 -4.61 10.14 -14.84
N PRO A 312 -3.92 9.23 -15.56
CA PRO A 312 -4.47 8.68 -16.80
C PRO A 312 -5.84 8.05 -16.52
N LEU A 313 -6.81 8.31 -17.41
CA LEU A 313 -8.16 7.76 -17.32
C LEU A 313 -8.11 6.23 -17.38
N PHE A 314 -8.86 5.61 -16.46
CA PHE A 314 -9.37 4.23 -16.44
C PHE A 314 -8.47 3.08 -16.91
N ARG A 315 -8.42 2.02 -16.09
CA ARG A 315 -8.08 0.68 -16.58
C ARG A 315 -9.27 0.05 -17.29
N GLU A 316 -8.99 -0.79 -18.28
CA GLU A 316 -9.94 -1.81 -18.71
C GLU A 316 -10.19 -2.78 -17.55
N LEU A 317 -11.45 -3.17 -17.36
CA LEU A 317 -11.82 -4.16 -16.34
C LEU A 317 -11.17 -5.50 -16.67
N ALA A 318 -10.69 -6.23 -15.64
CA ALA A 318 -10.18 -7.58 -15.85
C ALA A 318 -11.30 -8.46 -16.44
N GLU A 319 -11.03 -9.13 -17.56
CA GLU A 319 -12.01 -9.99 -18.22
C GLU A 319 -12.47 -11.11 -17.26
N VAL A 320 -13.74 -11.06 -16.89
CA VAL A 320 -14.40 -12.06 -16.04
C VAL A 320 -14.93 -13.18 -16.91
N GLN A 321 -14.46 -14.41 -16.69
CA GLN A 321 -14.98 -15.59 -17.38
C GLN A 321 -15.53 -16.62 -16.38
N ALA A 322 -16.72 -17.15 -16.66
CA ALA A 322 -17.30 -18.26 -15.89
C ALA A 322 -16.99 -19.61 -16.55
N LEU A 323 -16.64 -20.61 -15.73
CA LEU A 323 -16.57 -22.02 -16.15
C LEU A 323 -17.94 -22.72 -15.98
N PRO A 324 -18.19 -23.84 -16.70
CA PRO A 324 -19.44 -24.59 -16.58
C PRO A 324 -19.67 -25.16 -15.16
N GLU A 325 -20.82 -24.86 -14.56
CA GLU A 325 -21.09 -25.14 -13.14
C GLU A 325 -21.42 -26.61 -12.79
N ARG A 326 -21.96 -27.41 -13.73
CA ARG A 326 -22.65 -28.68 -13.41
C ARG A 326 -22.05 -29.97 -13.97
N ASP A 327 -21.22 -29.89 -15.01
CA ASP A 327 -20.64 -31.07 -15.67
C ASP A 327 -19.12 -31.04 -15.50
N LEU A 328 -18.57 -31.99 -14.72
CA LEU A 328 -17.14 -32.10 -14.44
C LEU A 328 -16.29 -32.30 -15.70
N LYS A 329 -16.83 -32.96 -16.73
CA LYS A 329 -16.15 -33.18 -18.02
C LYS A 329 -16.10 -31.89 -18.82
N MET A 330 -17.22 -31.15 -18.88
CA MET A 330 -17.24 -29.82 -19.53
C MET A 330 -16.40 -28.79 -18.77
N LEU A 331 -16.46 -28.76 -17.43
CA LEU A 331 -15.60 -27.95 -16.57
C LEU A 331 -14.12 -28.18 -16.89
N SER A 332 -13.69 -29.45 -16.90
CA SER A 332 -12.32 -29.83 -17.18
C SER A 332 -11.88 -29.45 -18.60
N GLN A 333 -12.74 -29.65 -19.60
CA GLN A 333 -12.44 -29.25 -20.98
C GLN A 333 -12.30 -27.73 -21.14
N SER A 334 -13.21 -26.96 -20.53
CA SER A 334 -13.15 -25.49 -20.54
C SER A 334 -11.90 -24.98 -19.82
N PHE A 335 -11.56 -25.55 -18.65
CA PHE A 335 -10.32 -25.26 -17.92
C PHE A 335 -9.06 -25.52 -18.76
N LEU A 336 -8.98 -26.68 -19.42
CA LEU A 336 -7.85 -27.03 -20.29
C LEU A 336 -7.73 -26.09 -21.50
N ALA A 337 -8.85 -25.80 -22.16
CA ALA A 337 -8.89 -24.88 -23.30
C ALA A 337 -8.51 -23.44 -22.89
N LEU A 338 -8.97 -22.99 -21.72
CA LEU A 338 -8.65 -21.70 -21.12
C LEU A 338 -7.15 -21.54 -20.88
N LEU A 339 -6.50 -22.56 -20.30
CA LEU A 339 -5.04 -22.58 -20.09
C LEU A 339 -4.23 -22.80 -21.38
N GLY A 340 -4.89 -23.18 -22.48
CA GLY A 340 -4.30 -23.27 -23.82
C GLY A 340 -3.83 -24.67 -24.21
N PHE A 341 -4.33 -25.72 -23.55
CA PHE A 341 -4.08 -27.10 -23.97
C PHE A 341 -4.99 -27.46 -25.16
N PRO A 342 -4.45 -28.10 -26.21
CA PRO A 342 -5.26 -28.66 -27.29
C PRO A 342 -5.99 -29.91 -26.77
N VAL A 343 -7.30 -29.79 -26.60
CA VAL A 343 -8.17 -30.86 -26.06
C VAL A 343 -8.74 -31.71 -27.19
N LYS A 344 -8.49 -33.02 -27.14
CA LYS A 344 -9.23 -34.02 -27.92
C LYS A 344 -10.30 -34.68 -27.05
N ARG A 345 -11.43 -35.03 -27.65
CA ARG A 345 -12.62 -35.59 -26.98
C ARG A 345 -12.91 -36.99 -27.54
N GLY A 346 -13.19 -37.97 -26.67
CA GLY A 346 -13.67 -39.28 -27.13
C GLY A 346 -12.63 -40.12 -27.90
N GLU A 347 -11.34 -39.82 -27.77
CA GLU A 347 -10.29 -40.42 -28.61
C GLU A 347 -10.00 -41.86 -28.20
N THR A 348 -9.90 -42.77 -29.18
CA THR A 348 -9.44 -44.14 -28.95
C THR A 348 -7.93 -44.20 -29.07
N LEU A 349 -7.24 -44.35 -27.94
CA LEU A 349 -5.79 -44.50 -27.89
C LEU A 349 -5.40 -45.97 -28.08
N ARG A 350 -4.53 -46.28 -29.04
CA ARG A 350 -3.88 -47.59 -29.16
C ARG A 350 -2.72 -47.64 -28.17
N ILE A 351 -2.90 -48.37 -27.07
CA ILE A 351 -1.94 -48.47 -25.96
C ILE A 351 -0.87 -49.52 -26.26
N SER A 352 -1.26 -50.65 -26.86
CA SER A 352 -0.36 -51.66 -27.41
C SER A 352 -1.08 -52.52 -28.46
N GLY A 353 -0.33 -53.35 -29.17
CA GLY A 353 -0.88 -54.31 -30.13
C GLY A 353 0.02 -54.51 -31.33
N ASP A 354 -0.05 -55.69 -31.92
CA ASP A 354 0.72 -56.10 -33.09
C ASP A 354 -0.21 -56.63 -34.20
N LYS A 355 -0.05 -57.89 -34.63
CA LYS A 355 -0.91 -58.58 -35.60
C LYS A 355 -1.94 -59.48 -34.93
N ASP A 356 -1.64 -59.96 -33.73
CA ASP A 356 -2.39 -61.04 -33.07
C ASP A 356 -3.28 -60.50 -31.92
N TYR A 357 -2.98 -59.30 -31.42
CA TYR A 357 -3.85 -58.58 -30.47
C TYR A 357 -3.76 -57.06 -30.66
N GLU A 358 -4.82 -56.36 -30.23
CA GLU A 358 -4.81 -54.90 -30.05
C GLU A 358 -5.43 -54.54 -28.70
N PHE A 359 -4.75 -53.67 -27.95
CA PHE A 359 -5.27 -53.07 -26.72
C PHE A 359 -5.47 -51.58 -26.92
N THR A 360 -6.73 -51.17 -27.01
CA THR A 360 -7.14 -49.77 -27.14
C THR A 360 -7.88 -49.29 -25.90
N MET A 361 -7.80 -47.98 -25.62
CA MET A 361 -8.53 -47.32 -24.55
C MET A 361 -9.25 -46.09 -25.11
N LYS A 362 -10.58 -46.08 -25.03
CA LYS A 362 -11.39 -44.91 -25.36
C LYS A 362 -11.35 -43.91 -24.20
N THR A 363 -10.93 -42.68 -24.46
CA THR A 363 -10.78 -41.62 -23.44
C THR A 363 -11.91 -40.61 -23.49
N ASP A 364 -12.29 -40.06 -22.34
CA ASP A 364 -13.19 -38.91 -22.29
C ASP A 364 -12.52 -37.64 -22.83
N VAL A 365 -11.30 -37.38 -22.37
CA VAL A 365 -10.49 -36.20 -22.69
C VAL A 365 -9.02 -36.62 -22.83
N THR A 366 -8.36 -36.19 -23.90
CA THR A 366 -6.91 -36.36 -24.10
C THR A 366 -6.25 -35.01 -24.36
N VAL A 367 -5.09 -34.80 -23.74
CA VAL A 367 -4.17 -33.69 -24.03
C VAL A 367 -2.75 -34.22 -24.25
N VAL A 368 -1.93 -33.46 -24.96
CA VAL A 368 -0.50 -33.79 -25.18
C VAL A 368 0.36 -32.75 -24.48
N GLU A 369 1.27 -33.21 -23.64
CA GLU A 369 2.17 -32.36 -22.86
C GLU A 369 3.55 -33.00 -22.78
N HIS A 370 4.61 -32.23 -23.05
CA HIS A 370 6.01 -32.72 -23.08
C HIS A 370 6.20 -34.01 -23.92
N ASN A 371 5.46 -34.13 -25.04
CA ASN A 371 5.42 -35.31 -25.92
C ASN A 371 4.85 -36.59 -25.28
N THR A 372 4.25 -36.48 -24.10
CA THR A 372 3.48 -37.54 -23.42
C THR A 372 1.98 -37.35 -23.67
N VAL A 373 1.28 -38.45 -23.95
CA VAL A 373 -0.18 -38.44 -24.07
C VAL A 373 -0.79 -38.60 -22.67
N LYS A 374 -1.58 -37.61 -22.26
CA LYS A 374 -2.24 -37.54 -20.96
C LYS A 374 -3.74 -37.72 -21.14
N ALA A 375 -4.25 -38.87 -20.70
CA ALA A 375 -5.66 -39.24 -20.77
C ALA A 375 -6.37 -38.90 -19.44
N ILE A 376 -7.57 -38.36 -19.53
CA ILE A 376 -8.44 -38.06 -18.39
C ILE A 376 -9.76 -38.80 -18.60
N GLN A 377 -10.21 -39.51 -17.57
CA GLN A 377 -11.43 -40.33 -17.55
C GLN A 377 -12.33 -39.91 -16.40
N PHE A 378 -13.64 -39.74 -16.67
CA PHE A 378 -14.67 -39.42 -15.66
C PHE A 378 -15.32 -40.71 -15.13
N SER A 379 -14.50 -41.73 -14.96
CA SER A 379 -14.84 -43.07 -14.48
C SER A 379 -13.60 -43.73 -13.85
N GLU A 380 -13.84 -44.75 -13.03
CA GLU A 380 -12.76 -45.52 -12.42
C GLU A 380 -12.03 -46.38 -13.47
N VAL A 381 -10.72 -46.19 -13.57
CA VAL A 381 -9.84 -47.03 -14.38
C VAL A 381 -9.20 -48.08 -13.48
N PRO A 382 -9.30 -49.38 -13.78
CA PRO A 382 -8.66 -50.42 -12.99
C PRO A 382 -7.15 -50.20 -12.89
N SER A 383 -6.57 -50.36 -11.69
CA SER A 383 -5.14 -50.10 -11.43
C SER A 383 -4.16 -50.98 -12.24
N ALA A 384 -4.63 -52.07 -12.84
CA ALA A 384 -3.87 -52.86 -13.82
C ALA A 384 -3.80 -52.15 -15.19
N VAL A 385 -4.89 -51.53 -15.63
CA VAL A 385 -4.98 -50.78 -16.89
C VAL A 385 -4.14 -49.50 -16.82
N ASP A 386 -4.25 -48.73 -15.73
CA ASP A 386 -3.43 -47.52 -15.51
C ASP A 386 -1.92 -47.85 -15.54
N ARG A 387 -1.48 -48.82 -14.72
CA ARG A 387 -0.07 -49.26 -14.71
C ARG A 387 0.41 -49.75 -16.08
N TYR A 388 -0.43 -50.45 -16.83
CA TYR A 388 -0.08 -50.92 -18.17
C TYR A 388 0.05 -49.74 -19.15
N ALA A 389 -0.94 -48.85 -19.20
CA ALA A 389 -0.91 -47.64 -20.03
C ALA A 389 0.33 -46.79 -19.73
N LYS A 390 0.65 -46.61 -18.44
CA LYS A 390 1.83 -45.87 -17.99
C LYS A 390 3.15 -46.50 -18.42
N SER A 391 3.25 -47.83 -18.38
CA SER A 391 4.42 -48.56 -18.93
C SER A 391 4.59 -48.43 -20.45
N ARG A 392 3.56 -47.94 -21.16
CA ARG A 392 3.57 -47.64 -22.60
C ARG A 392 3.67 -46.15 -22.92
N GLY A 393 3.90 -45.29 -21.92
CA GLY A 393 4.05 -43.84 -22.12
C GLY A 393 2.75 -43.04 -22.16
N PHE A 394 1.65 -43.62 -21.66
CA PHE A 394 0.37 -42.93 -21.48
C PHE A 394 0.10 -42.71 -19.99
N ASP A 395 0.05 -41.46 -19.56
CA ASP A 395 -0.42 -41.13 -18.21
C ASP A 395 -1.96 -41.12 -18.20
N VAL A 396 -2.58 -41.69 -17.16
CA VAL A 396 -4.04 -41.71 -17.00
C VAL A 396 -4.44 -41.04 -15.68
N LEU A 397 -5.47 -40.19 -15.73
CA LEU A 397 -6.11 -39.59 -14.56
C LEU A 397 -7.58 -40.02 -14.50
N SER A 398 -7.96 -40.73 -13.44
CA SER A 398 -9.36 -40.98 -13.10
C SER A 398 -9.92 -39.89 -12.19
N ILE A 399 -11.12 -39.45 -12.53
CA ILE A 399 -11.97 -38.53 -11.77
C ILE A 399 -13.28 -39.27 -11.50
N SER A 400 -13.66 -39.42 -10.23
CA SER A 400 -14.96 -39.98 -9.86
C SER A 400 -16.07 -38.96 -10.12
N PRO A 401 -17.27 -39.38 -10.56
CA PRO A 401 -18.34 -38.47 -10.99
C PRO A 401 -18.91 -37.58 -9.86
N ASN A 402 -18.64 -37.92 -8.60
CA ASN A 402 -19.10 -37.21 -7.41
C ASN A 402 -18.00 -36.35 -6.74
N GLU A 403 -16.86 -36.12 -7.42
CA GLU A 403 -15.80 -35.27 -6.88
C GLU A 403 -16.20 -33.78 -6.90
N GLU A 404 -15.79 -33.05 -5.85
CA GLU A 404 -15.94 -31.60 -5.82
C GLU A 404 -15.15 -30.93 -6.96
N ARG A 405 -15.78 -29.93 -7.60
CA ARG A 405 -15.21 -29.16 -8.72
C ARG A 405 -13.75 -28.74 -8.48
N TRP A 406 -13.46 -28.23 -7.28
CA TRP A 406 -12.12 -27.76 -6.93
C TRP A 406 -11.09 -28.89 -6.78
N THR A 407 -11.50 -30.05 -6.28
CA THR A 407 -10.67 -31.25 -6.21
C THR A 407 -10.32 -31.76 -7.61
N VAL A 408 -11.28 -31.74 -8.54
CA VAL A 408 -11.04 -32.07 -9.95
C VAL A 408 -10.03 -31.12 -10.60
N LEU A 409 -10.19 -29.81 -10.44
CA LEU A 409 -9.25 -28.83 -10.98
C LEU A 409 -7.84 -28.99 -10.38
N ARG A 410 -7.71 -29.22 -9.07
CA ARG A 410 -6.42 -29.52 -8.42
C ARG A 410 -5.77 -30.80 -8.93
N LYS A 411 -6.53 -31.89 -9.13
CA LYS A 411 -6.04 -33.13 -9.74
C LYS A 411 -5.49 -32.88 -11.14
N ILE A 412 -6.22 -32.14 -11.98
CA ILE A 412 -5.77 -31.80 -13.34
C ILE A 412 -4.52 -30.92 -13.29
N MET A 413 -4.44 -29.92 -12.40
CA MET A 413 -3.24 -29.09 -12.25
C MET A 413 -2.01 -29.89 -11.83
N GLY A 414 -2.15 -30.82 -10.87
CA GLY A 414 -1.06 -31.72 -10.47
C GLY A 414 -0.65 -32.69 -11.58
N PHE A 415 -1.63 -33.27 -12.28
CA PHE A 415 -1.42 -34.20 -13.40
C PHE A 415 -0.68 -33.57 -14.59
N LEU A 416 -0.90 -32.27 -14.81
CA LEU A 416 -0.22 -31.43 -15.81
C LEU A 416 1.01 -30.68 -15.25
N SER A 417 1.43 -30.95 -14.01
CA SER A 417 2.57 -30.29 -13.36
C SER A 417 2.51 -28.74 -13.44
N LEU A 418 1.32 -28.17 -13.37
CA LEU A 418 1.11 -26.73 -13.51
C LEU A 418 1.61 -25.96 -12.29
N ASN A 419 2.23 -24.81 -12.53
CA ASN A 419 2.63 -23.89 -11.47
C ASN A 419 1.42 -23.09 -10.99
N TYR A 420 0.92 -23.43 -9.80
CA TYR A 420 -0.17 -22.71 -9.13
C TYR A 420 0.15 -22.35 -7.67
N THR A 421 -0.57 -21.38 -7.12
CA THR A 421 -0.52 -21.01 -5.69
C THR A 421 -1.92 -20.64 -5.20
N ASP A 422 -2.33 -21.24 -4.09
CA ASP A 422 -3.63 -21.04 -3.43
C ASP A 422 -3.52 -20.23 -2.11
N ASN A 423 -2.31 -19.85 -1.71
CA ASN A 423 -2.05 -19.01 -0.56
C ASN A 423 -2.47 -17.54 -0.82
N PRO A 424 -3.47 -16.97 -0.10
CA PRO A 424 -3.99 -15.63 -0.36
C PRO A 424 -2.95 -14.50 -0.23
N GLU A 425 -2.01 -14.61 0.71
CA GLU A 425 -0.95 -13.61 0.88
C GLU A 425 0.00 -13.56 -0.31
N LYS A 426 0.29 -14.72 -0.91
CA LYS A 426 1.08 -14.83 -2.14
C LYS A 426 0.30 -14.34 -3.34
N THR A 427 -0.95 -14.80 -3.54
CA THR A 427 -1.78 -14.39 -4.68
C THR A 427 -2.05 -12.89 -4.67
N ALA A 428 -2.26 -12.28 -3.50
CA ALA A 428 -2.44 -10.85 -3.32
C ALA A 428 -1.35 -10.02 -4.04
N SER A 429 -0.08 -10.46 -3.99
CA SER A 429 1.04 -9.75 -4.63
C SER A 429 1.07 -9.81 -6.17
N TYR A 430 0.26 -10.69 -6.77
CA TYR A 430 0.10 -10.82 -8.22
C TYR A 430 -1.24 -10.25 -8.72
N ILE A 431 -2.31 -10.40 -7.95
CA ILE A 431 -3.63 -9.87 -8.31
C ILE A 431 -3.77 -8.39 -7.96
N THR A 432 -2.97 -7.87 -7.01
CA THR A 432 -2.94 -6.43 -6.69
C THR A 432 -1.99 -5.69 -7.65
N PRO A 433 -2.39 -4.52 -8.17
CA PRO A 433 -1.53 -3.69 -9.01
C PRO A 433 -0.35 -3.13 -8.21
N ARG A 434 0.87 -3.20 -8.75
CA ARG A 434 2.10 -2.74 -8.05
C ARG A 434 2.11 -1.27 -7.64
N LYS A 435 1.24 -0.45 -8.23
CA LYS A 435 1.11 1.00 -8.03
C LYS A 435 -0.22 1.38 -7.36
N ALA A 436 -0.94 0.41 -6.81
CA ALA A 436 -2.14 0.63 -6.03
C ALA A 436 -1.80 1.12 -4.60
N LYS A 437 -2.63 2.02 -4.07
CA LYS A 437 -2.67 2.35 -2.63
C LYS A 437 -3.48 1.34 -1.81
N TYR A 438 -3.72 0.16 -2.34
CA TYR A 438 -4.41 -0.94 -1.64
C TYR A 438 -3.72 -2.26 -1.94
N ARG A 439 -4.09 -3.30 -1.18
CA ARG A 439 -3.82 -4.70 -1.47
C ARG A 439 -5.12 -5.49 -1.38
N LEU A 440 -5.44 -6.20 -2.46
CA LEU A 440 -6.53 -7.15 -2.55
C LEU A 440 -6.01 -8.54 -2.17
N SER A 441 -6.65 -9.18 -1.19
CA SER A 441 -6.39 -10.56 -0.80
C SER A 441 -7.73 -11.30 -0.75
N MET A 442 -7.89 -12.36 -1.56
CA MET A 442 -9.13 -13.13 -1.61
C MET A 442 -8.86 -14.63 -1.79
N PRO A 443 -9.76 -15.52 -1.33
CA PRO A 443 -9.69 -16.94 -1.59
C PRO A 443 -9.69 -17.24 -3.09
N GLY A 444 -8.86 -18.18 -3.49
CA GLY A 444 -8.71 -18.57 -4.89
C GLY A 444 -7.30 -19.02 -5.18
N THR A 445 -7.05 -19.38 -6.43
CA THR A 445 -5.78 -19.95 -6.88
C THR A 445 -5.29 -19.27 -8.14
N LEU A 446 -4.08 -18.76 -8.07
CA LEU A 446 -3.38 -18.21 -9.21
C LEU A 446 -2.66 -19.33 -9.96
N VAL A 447 -2.97 -19.50 -11.24
CA VAL A 447 -2.33 -20.46 -12.15
C VAL A 447 -1.58 -19.69 -13.23
N ARG A 448 -0.33 -20.07 -13.49
CA ARG A 448 0.45 -19.55 -14.62
C ARG A 448 0.42 -20.55 -15.78
N SER A 449 -0.01 -20.09 -16.96
CA SER A 449 -0.03 -20.89 -18.18
C SER A 449 0.65 -20.16 -19.34
N LYS A 450 0.70 -20.81 -20.51
CA LYS A 450 1.21 -20.21 -21.75
C LYS A 450 0.37 -19.04 -22.25
N LYS A 451 -0.89 -18.92 -21.79
CA LYS A 451 -1.82 -17.83 -22.15
C LYS A 451 -1.83 -16.65 -21.17
N GLY A 452 -1.10 -16.72 -20.05
CA GLY A 452 -1.03 -15.64 -19.06
C GLY A 452 -1.22 -16.11 -17.61
N LEU A 453 -1.67 -15.20 -16.76
CA LEU A 453 -2.05 -15.46 -15.37
C LEU A 453 -3.57 -15.54 -15.25
N PHE A 454 -4.04 -16.56 -14.54
CA PHE A 454 -5.45 -16.84 -14.31
C PHE A 454 -5.67 -17.00 -12.82
N PHE A 455 -6.61 -16.24 -12.25
CA PHE A 455 -6.99 -16.35 -10.85
C PHE A 455 -8.38 -16.98 -10.75
N PHE A 456 -8.42 -18.22 -10.28
CA PHE A 456 -9.65 -19.01 -10.12
C PHE A 456 -10.23 -18.80 -8.74
N THR A 457 -11.50 -18.45 -8.64
CA THR A 457 -12.20 -18.31 -7.35
C THR A 457 -13.64 -18.82 -7.41
N ASP A 458 -14.08 -19.44 -6.33
CA ASP A 458 -15.47 -19.79 -6.02
C ASP A 458 -16.14 -18.75 -5.11
N THR A 459 -15.44 -17.63 -4.83
CA THR A 459 -15.92 -16.63 -3.87
C THR A 459 -17.12 -15.87 -4.42
N ASP A 460 -18.27 -16.11 -3.81
CA ASP A 460 -19.46 -15.28 -3.96
C ASP A 460 -19.18 -13.88 -3.37
N THR A 461 -18.80 -12.96 -4.25
CA THR A 461 -18.37 -11.57 -4.00
C THR A 461 -18.77 -10.72 -5.20
N ASP A 462 -18.80 -9.41 -5.03
CA ASP A 462 -19.08 -8.44 -6.11
C ASP A 462 -17.95 -8.47 -7.16
N VAL A 463 -18.13 -9.33 -8.17
CA VAL A 463 -17.09 -9.66 -9.15
C VAL A 463 -16.72 -8.45 -10.00
N ASP A 464 -17.66 -7.54 -10.25
CA ASP A 464 -17.44 -6.32 -11.03
C ASP A 464 -16.60 -5.31 -10.23
N VAL A 465 -16.88 -5.17 -8.93
CA VAL A 465 -16.01 -4.39 -8.02
C VAL A 465 -14.62 -5.00 -7.93
N PHE A 466 -14.47 -6.30 -7.65
CA PHE A 466 -13.13 -6.87 -7.43
C PHE A 466 -12.31 -7.02 -8.72
N SER A 467 -12.94 -7.31 -9.88
CA SER A 467 -12.23 -7.31 -11.18
C SER A 467 -11.68 -5.93 -11.55
N SER A 468 -12.36 -4.85 -11.17
CA SER A 468 -11.87 -3.48 -11.37
C SER A 468 -10.62 -3.14 -10.53
N LEU A 469 -10.35 -3.90 -9.47
CA LEU A 469 -9.19 -3.76 -8.59
C LEU A 469 -8.03 -4.70 -8.93
N MET A 470 -8.20 -5.62 -9.88
CA MET A 470 -7.17 -6.59 -10.21
C MET A 470 -6.11 -6.01 -11.15
N ASP A 471 -4.92 -6.61 -11.16
CA ASP A 471 -3.88 -6.32 -12.13
C ASP A 471 -4.31 -6.73 -13.55
N ASP A 472 -4.08 -5.86 -14.54
CA ASP A 472 -4.58 -6.03 -15.92
C ASP A 472 -3.98 -7.25 -16.65
N HIS A 473 -2.92 -7.84 -16.10
CA HIS A 473 -2.32 -9.08 -16.61
C HIS A 473 -2.93 -10.37 -16.00
N VAL A 474 -3.91 -10.26 -15.10
CA VAL A 474 -4.57 -11.40 -14.44
C VAL A 474 -6.03 -11.50 -14.87
N LYS A 475 -6.41 -12.63 -15.48
CA LYS A 475 -7.80 -12.94 -15.81
C LYS A 475 -8.52 -13.55 -14.60
N LEU A 476 -9.70 -13.02 -14.26
CA LEU A 476 -10.52 -13.50 -13.15
C LEU A 476 -11.49 -14.58 -13.63
N ILE A 477 -11.41 -15.77 -13.04
CA ILE A 477 -12.19 -16.93 -13.46
C ILE A 477 -13.06 -17.42 -12.31
N ARG A 478 -14.39 -17.42 -12.51
CA ARG A 478 -15.37 -17.99 -11.56
C ARG A 478 -15.74 -19.40 -11.98
N PHE A 479 -15.94 -20.34 -11.05
CA PHE A 479 -16.16 -21.76 -11.37
C PHE A 479 -17.08 -22.51 -10.39
#